data_AF-A0A7J4G2G3-F1
#
_entry.id   AF-A0A7J4G2G3-F1
#
_cell.length_a   1.000
_cell.length_b   1.000
_cell.length_c   1.000
_cell.angle_alpha   90.00
_cell.angle_beta   90.00
_cell.angle_gamma   90.00
#
_symmetry.space_group_name_H-M   'P 1'
#
loop_
_entity.id
_entity.type
_entity.pdbx_description
1 polymer ?
#
loop_
_entity_poly.entity_id
_entity_poly.type
_entity_poly.pdbx_seq_one_letter_code
_entity_poly.pdbx_strand_id
1 'polypeptide(L)'
;MEIISTLINWFIPSLIAAIGIMLSSEIIEHNLEFKNAIIIGLAANILPIIITTFFAQIYEWIFYSSIVINLILWITLSIIIMKDIFVVNRLKIGILGFIITQILLFIIPLFFPILNFL
;
A
#
# COMPACT_ATOMS: atom_id res chain seq x y z
N MET A 1 20.47 6.16 -8.15
CA MET A 1 19.31 6.72 -8.87
C MET A 1 18.08 5.82 -8.78
N GLU A 2 18.24 4.49 -8.85
CA GLU A 2 17.12 3.53 -8.84
C GLU A 2 16.23 3.57 -7.58
N ILE A 3 16.79 3.85 -6.40
CA ILE A 3 16.01 3.92 -5.15
C ILE A 3 15.06 5.12 -5.17
N ILE A 4 15.50 6.27 -5.68
CA ILE A 4 14.69 7.49 -5.72
C ILE A 4 13.53 7.32 -6.71
N SER A 5 13.79 6.76 -7.90
CA SER A 5 12.72 6.47 -8.86
C SER A 5 11.73 5.43 -8.34
N THR A 6 12.21 4.41 -7.62
CA THR A 6 11.35 3.41 -6.97
C THR A 6 10.49 4.06 -5.89
N LEU A 7 11.05 4.90 -5.02
CA LEU A 7 10.26 5.58 -3.99
C LEU A 7 9.17 6.48 -4.59
N ILE A 8 9.48 7.23 -5.65
CA ILE A 8 8.50 8.10 -6.33
C ILE A 8 7.39 7.27 -6.99
N ASN A 9 7.74 6.21 -7.70
CA ASN A 9 6.79 5.34 -8.39
C ASN A 9 5.81 4.65 -7.43
N TRP A 10 6.21 4.43 -6.17
CA TRP A 10 5.38 3.81 -5.15
C TRP A 10 4.65 4.83 -4.26
N PHE A 11 5.13 6.07 -4.20
CA PHE A 11 4.50 7.15 -3.43
C PHE A 11 3.10 7.51 -3.94
N ILE A 12 2.94 7.62 -5.27
CA ILE A 12 1.64 7.94 -5.90
C ILE A 12 0.58 6.85 -5.62
N PRO A 13 0.84 5.55 -5.88
CA PRO A 13 -0.08 4.48 -5.50
C PRO A 13 -0.44 4.50 -4.01
N SER A 14 0.53 4.81 -3.14
CA SER A 14 0.33 4.86 -1.69
C SER A 14 -0.62 5.98 -1.26
N LEU A 15 -0.49 7.16 -1.86
CA LEU A 15 -1.39 8.29 -1.61
C LEU A 15 -2.80 7.99 -2.08
N ILE A 16 -2.96 7.43 -3.28
CA ILE A 16 -4.29 7.09 -3.81
C ILE A 16 -4.92 5.95 -3.00
N ALA A 17 -4.13 4.96 -2.57
CA ALA A 17 -4.60 3.91 -1.66
C ALA A 17 -5.05 4.49 -0.32
N ALA A 18 -4.30 5.44 0.26
CA ALA A 18 -4.70 6.13 1.48
C ALA A 18 -6.04 6.88 1.31
N ILE A 19 -6.22 7.61 0.19
CA ILE A 19 -7.48 8.29 -0.12
C ILE A 19 -8.63 7.28 -0.28
N GLY A 20 -8.41 6.21 -1.06
CA GLY A 20 -9.45 5.21 -1.31
C GLY A 20 -9.88 4.47 -0.05
N ILE A 21 -8.96 4.22 0.88
CA ILE A 21 -9.27 3.64 2.19
C ILE A 21 -10.02 4.63 3.08
N MET A 22 -9.63 5.91 3.09
CA MET A 22 -10.36 6.94 3.84
C MET A 22 -11.82 7.00 3.37
N LEU A 23 -12.05 7.10 2.06
CA LEU A 23 -13.39 7.10 1.46
C LEU A 23 -14.14 5.80 1.77
N SER A 24 -13.46 4.65 1.72
CA SER A 24 -14.08 3.36 2.02
C SER A 24 -14.36 3.17 3.51
N SER A 25 -13.65 3.87 4.39
CA SER A 25 -13.89 3.80 5.83
C SER A 25 -15.24 4.41 6.20
N GLU A 26 -15.65 5.47 5.51
CA GLU A 26 -16.99 6.08 5.66
C GLU A 26 -18.10 5.07 5.32
N ILE A 27 -17.83 4.11 4.43
CA ILE A 27 -18.74 3.01 4.07
C ILE A 27 -18.72 1.89 5.13
N ILE A 28 -17.61 1.70 5.85
CA ILE A 28 -17.39 0.65 6.86
C ILE A 28 -17.80 1.11 8.27
N GLU A 29 -18.71 2.09 8.36
CA GLU A 29 -19.20 2.69 9.62
C GLU A 29 -18.06 3.22 10.51
N HIS A 30 -17.00 3.75 9.90
CA HIS A 30 -15.90 4.33 10.66
C HIS A 30 -15.35 5.59 10.00
N ASN A 31 -15.17 6.64 10.79
CA ASN A 31 -14.50 7.84 10.29
C ASN A 31 -12.98 7.67 10.47
N LEU A 32 -12.30 7.02 9.51
CA LEU A 32 -10.85 6.92 9.56
C LEU A 32 -10.26 8.30 9.29
N GLU A 33 -9.57 8.87 10.27
CA GLU A 33 -8.83 10.11 10.06
C GLU A 33 -7.83 9.96 8.91
N PHE A 34 -7.83 10.93 8.00
CA PHE A 34 -6.95 10.96 6.83
C PHE A 34 -5.47 10.70 7.18
N LYS A 35 -5.02 11.21 8.34
CA LYS A 35 -3.68 10.96 8.89
C LYS A 35 -3.39 9.47 9.04
N ASN A 36 -4.31 8.71 9.61
CA ASN A 36 -4.12 7.27 9.84
C ASN A 36 -4.15 6.51 8.51
N ALA A 37 -5.00 6.92 7.57
CA ALA A 37 -5.04 6.35 6.22
C ALA A 37 -3.70 6.54 5.48
N ILE A 38 -3.13 7.74 5.55
CA ILE A 38 -1.81 8.05 4.97
C ILE A 38 -0.73 7.21 5.63
N ILE A 39 -0.70 7.12 6.96
CA ILE A 39 0.34 6.36 7.68
C ILE A 39 0.28 4.89 7.28
N ILE A 40 -0.92 4.29 7.24
CA ILE A 40 -1.08 2.89 6.81
C ILE A 40 -0.62 2.75 5.34
N GLY A 41 -1.09 3.61 4.44
CA GLY A 41 -0.78 3.49 3.01
C GLY A 41 0.68 3.71 2.66
N LEU A 42 1.35 4.65 3.31
CA LEU A 42 2.78 4.87 3.14
C LEU A 42 3.58 3.74 3.78
N ALA A 43 3.27 3.34 5.01
CA ALA A 43 4.02 2.29 5.69
C ALA A 43 3.86 0.93 4.97
N ALA A 44 2.66 0.59 4.50
CA ALA A 44 2.41 -0.69 3.84
C ALA A 44 3.15 -0.84 2.50
N ASN A 45 3.46 0.27 1.84
CA ASN A 45 4.12 0.27 0.53
C ASN A 45 5.61 0.63 0.58
N ILE A 46 6.03 1.53 1.46
CA ILE A 46 7.44 1.94 1.60
C ILE A 46 8.24 0.92 2.42
N LEU A 47 7.67 0.40 3.50
CA LEU A 47 8.37 -0.55 4.38
C LEU A 47 8.85 -1.81 3.64
N PRO A 48 8.04 -2.50 2.81
CA PRO A 48 8.53 -3.65 2.08
C PRO A 48 9.63 -3.29 1.08
N ILE A 49 9.58 -2.12 0.43
CA ILE A 49 10.65 -1.66 -0.49
C ILE A 49 11.96 -1.45 0.25
N ILE A 50 11.92 -0.79 1.41
CA ILE A 50 13.11 -0.59 2.24
C ILE A 50 13.67 -1.96 2.64
N ILE A 51 12.84 -2.86 3.13
CA ILE A 51 13.27 -4.20 3.54
C ILE A 51 13.88 -4.95 2.36
N THR A 52 13.23 -4.99 1.20
CA THR A 52 13.76 -5.71 0.03
C THR A 52 15.03 -5.06 -0.51
N THR A 53 15.18 -3.74 -0.43
CA THR A 53 16.38 -3.04 -0.94
C THR A 53 17.58 -3.27 -0.05
N PHE A 54 17.42 -3.22 1.28
CA PHE A 54 18.52 -3.39 2.22
C PHE A 54 18.83 -4.86 2.55
N PHE A 55 17.85 -5.76 2.42
CA PHE A 55 18.02 -7.19 2.67
C PHE A 55 18.00 -8.05 1.39
N ALA A 56 18.12 -7.42 0.20
CA ALA A 56 18.08 -8.08 -1.11
C ALA A 56 19.02 -9.30 -1.21
N GLN A 57 20.22 -9.19 -0.61
CA GLN A 57 21.25 -10.24 -0.66
C GLN A 57 20.87 -11.52 0.11
N ILE A 58 19.89 -11.46 1.01
CA ILE A 58 19.43 -12.62 1.80
C ILE A 58 18.18 -13.25 1.14
N TYR A 59 17.58 -12.58 0.17
CA TYR A 59 16.21 -12.84 -0.27
C TYR A 59 16.04 -12.81 -1.80
N GLU A 60 16.88 -13.55 -2.53
CA GLU A 60 16.73 -13.71 -4.00
C GLU A 60 15.43 -14.44 -4.41
N TRP A 61 14.72 -15.07 -3.49
CA TRP A 61 13.51 -15.86 -3.77
C TRP A 61 12.18 -15.09 -3.57
N ILE A 62 12.20 -13.78 -3.22
CA ILE A 62 10.99 -13.01 -2.88
C ILE A 62 10.39 -12.20 -4.04
N PHE A 63 10.26 -12.78 -5.23
CA PHE A 63 9.42 -12.14 -6.25
C PHE A 63 7.93 -12.49 -6.05
N TYR A 64 7.59 -13.76 -5.80
CA TYR A 64 6.21 -14.21 -5.56
C TYR A 64 5.73 -14.03 -4.11
N SER A 65 6.65 -14.07 -3.14
CA SER A 65 6.32 -13.75 -1.75
C SER A 65 6.03 -12.26 -1.53
N SER A 66 6.33 -11.38 -2.50
CA SER A 66 6.10 -9.93 -2.38
C SER A 66 4.63 -9.56 -2.25
N ILE A 67 3.72 -10.21 -2.99
CA ILE A 67 2.28 -9.93 -2.97
C ILE A 67 1.67 -10.36 -1.63
N VAL A 68 1.99 -11.57 -1.17
CA VAL A 68 1.48 -12.11 0.11
C VAL A 68 2.04 -11.31 1.29
N ILE A 69 3.33 -10.96 1.26
CA ILE A 69 3.96 -10.11 2.28
C ILE A 69 3.31 -8.72 2.30
N ASN A 70 3.02 -8.14 1.12
CA ASN A 70 2.36 -6.83 1.04
C ASN A 70 0.94 -6.88 1.63
N LEU A 71 0.17 -7.94 1.34
CA LEU A 71 -1.14 -8.16 1.97
C LEU A 71 -1.03 -8.31 3.50
N ILE A 72 -0.07 -9.10 3.99
CA ILE A 72 0.17 -9.28 5.43
C ILE A 72 0.55 -7.94 6.08
N LEU A 73 1.37 -7.12 5.41
CA LEU A 73 1.76 -5.79 5.91
C LEU A 73 0.56 -4.85 6.00
N TRP A 74 -0.27 -4.79 4.96
CA TRP A 74 -1.51 -4.02 4.97
C TRP A 74 -2.41 -4.41 6.14
N ILE A 75 -2.66 -5.70 6.32
CA ILE A 75 -3.48 -6.22 7.41
C ILE A 75 -2.85 -5.88 8.77
N THR A 76 -1.55 -6.12 8.93
CA THR A 76 -0.83 -5.91 10.19
C THR A 76 -0.83 -4.43 10.59
N LEU A 77 -0.56 -3.54 9.65
CA LEU A 77 -0.56 -2.09 9.87
C LEU A 77 -1.96 -1.58 10.21
N SER A 78 -3.00 -2.04 9.50
CA SER A 78 -4.38 -1.71 9.85
C SER A 78 -4.75 -2.18 11.25
N ILE A 79 -4.31 -3.37 11.68
CA ILE A 79 -4.57 -3.88 13.04
C ILE A 79 -3.86 -3.04 14.11
N ILE A 80 -2.60 -2.65 13.86
CA ILE A 80 -1.76 -1.90 14.82
C ILE A 80 -2.20 -0.44 14.95
N ILE A 81 -2.53 0.22 13.83
CA ILE A 81 -2.82 1.66 13.79
C ILE A 81 -4.26 1.93 14.22
N MET A 82 -5.22 1.07 13.85
CA MET A 82 -6.65 1.30 14.09
C MET A 82 -7.16 0.54 15.33
N LYS A 83 -6.53 0.80 16.49
CA LYS A 83 -6.79 0.03 17.72
C LYS A 83 -8.22 0.13 18.23
N ASP A 84 -8.88 1.26 17.95
CA ASP A 84 -10.19 1.62 18.51
C ASP A 84 -11.37 0.99 17.76
N ILE A 85 -11.09 0.15 16.76
CA ILE A 85 -12.10 -0.42 15.85
C ILE A 85 -12.21 -1.92 16.06
N PHE A 86 -13.36 -2.53 15.79
CA PHE A 86 -13.46 -3.99 15.71
C PHE A 86 -12.46 -4.60 14.71
N VAL A 87 -11.84 -5.71 15.11
CA VAL A 87 -10.80 -6.41 14.32
C VAL A 87 -11.29 -6.74 12.90
N VAL A 88 -12.57 -7.10 12.75
CA VAL A 88 -13.18 -7.41 11.44
C VAL A 88 -13.12 -6.21 10.48
N ASN A 89 -13.40 -5.00 10.97
CA ASN A 89 -13.35 -3.79 10.14
C ASN A 89 -11.90 -3.40 9.79
N ARG A 90 -10.95 -3.62 10.71
CA ARG A 90 -9.51 -3.44 10.43
C ARG A 90 -9.02 -4.36 9.32
N LEU A 91 -9.46 -5.63 9.34
CA LEU A 91 -9.13 -6.61 8.30
C LEU A 91 -9.70 -6.18 6.95
N LYS A 92 -10.97 -5.79 6.90
CA LYS A 92 -11.60 -5.27 5.67
C LYS A 92 -10.79 -4.11 5.10
N ILE A 93 -10.41 -3.16 5.94
CA ILE A 93 -9.65 -1.97 5.54
C ILE A 93 -8.26 -2.31 5.01
N GLY A 94 -7.53 -3.22 5.67
CA GLY A 94 -6.24 -3.69 5.18
C GLY A 94 -6.35 -4.40 3.82
N ILE A 95 -7.35 -5.28 3.64
CA ILE A 95 -7.60 -5.97 2.37
C ILE A 95 -7.96 -4.97 1.27
N LEU A 96 -8.80 -3.98 1.58
CA LEU A 96 -9.26 -2.98 0.62
C LEU A 96 -8.10 -2.08 0.17
N GLY A 97 -7.25 -1.65 1.10
CA GLY A 97 -6.01 -0.92 0.81
C GLY A 97 -5.04 -1.70 -0.07
N PHE A 98 -4.86 -3.00 0.21
CA PHE A 98 -4.08 -3.89 -0.63
C PHE A 98 -4.65 -3.97 -2.05
N ILE A 99 -5.97 -4.22 -2.20
CA ILE A 99 -6.62 -4.34 -3.53
C ILE A 99 -6.44 -3.05 -4.34
N ILE A 100 -6.72 -1.88 -3.74
CA ILE A 100 -6.54 -0.59 -4.43
C ILE A 100 -5.09 -0.44 -4.89
N THR A 101 -4.13 -0.76 -4.02
CA THR A 101 -2.71 -0.67 -4.34
C THR A 101 -2.35 -1.59 -5.52
N GLN A 102 -2.81 -2.85 -5.52
CA GLN A 102 -2.52 -3.78 -6.62
C GLN A 102 -3.13 -3.31 -7.95
N ILE A 103 -4.36 -2.80 -7.92
CA ILE A 103 -5.03 -2.23 -9.09
C ILE A 103 -4.21 -1.06 -9.63
N LEU A 104 -3.77 -0.14 -8.78
CA LEU A 104 -2.98 1.02 -9.19
C LEU A 104 -1.61 0.63 -9.72
N LEU A 105 -0.92 -0.31 -9.09
CA LEU A 105 0.38 -0.80 -9.56
C LEU A 105 0.27 -1.52 -10.92
N PHE A 106 -0.88 -2.11 -11.24
CA PHE A 106 -1.14 -2.68 -12.56
C PHE A 106 -1.53 -1.62 -13.60
N ILE A 107 -2.33 -0.63 -13.20
CA ILE A 107 -2.90 0.40 -14.08
C ILE A 107 -1.89 1.52 -14.40
N ILE A 108 -1.12 2.01 -13.41
CA ILE A 108 -0.21 3.15 -13.59
C ILE A 108 0.85 2.88 -14.68
N PRO A 109 1.49 1.70 -14.77
CA PRO A 109 2.42 1.39 -15.85
C PRO A 109 1.78 1.40 -17.24
N LEU A 110 0.47 1.11 -17.36
CA LEU A 110 -0.25 1.17 -18.64
C LEU A 110 -0.41 2.61 -19.16
N PHE A 111 -0.38 3.61 -18.27
CA PHE A 111 -0.45 5.02 -18.65
C PHE A 111 0.91 5.65 -18.98
N PHE A 112 2.01 5.06 -18.50
CA PHE A 112 3.36 5.55 -18.80
C PHE A 112 3.71 5.61 -20.31
N PRO A 113 3.39 4.61 -21.15
CA PRO A 113 3.61 4.71 -22.59
C PRO A 113 2.69 5.72 -23.29
N ILE A 114 1.52 6.05 -22.71
CA ILE A 114 0.60 7.07 -23.24
C ILE A 114 1.14 8.48 -22.97
N LEU A 115 1.77 8.70 -21.82
CA LEU A 115 2.41 9.97 -21.45
C LEU A 115 3.71 10.26 -22.21
N ASN A 116 4.45 9.23 -22.65
CA ASN A 116 5.62 9.39 -23.52
C ASN A 116 5.27 9.69 -24.99
N PHE A 117 3.98 9.66 -25.34
CA PHE A 117 3.47 9.95 -26.68
C PHE A 117 2.88 11.36 -26.83
N LEU A 118 2.78 12.11 -25.72
CA LEU A 118 2.38 13.52 -25.64
C LEU A 118 3.59 14.40 -25.38
#